data_AF-A0A6J7DE16-F1
#
_entry.id   AF-A0A6J7DE16-F1
#
_cell.length_a   1.000
_cell.length_b   1.000
_cell.length_c   1.000
_cell.angle_alpha   90.00
_cell.angle_beta   90.00
_cell.angle_gamma   90.00
#
_symmetry.space_group_name_H-M   'P 1'
#
loop_
_entity.id
_entity.type
_entity.pdbx_description
1 polymer ?
#
loop_
_entity_poly.entity_id
_entity_poly.type
_entity_poly.pdbx_seq_one_letter_code
_entity_poly.pdbx_strand_id
1 'polypeptide(L)'
;MRSTSFRLKTLAVIFALLITTLISAAPSHAASKGWRYWGYFQAAPGKTNWTAAMTGPTVDIADGSVEGWSFVFSSDDIPSINPRVKPSFSSICKGTKADTDTKRIALVIDFGSTAWAPKGEKIPKTITRCVRTAKESQGIDVLGQIIKVRAEASGLICGLNGFPAKECGVEISTPTSLAAKKK
;
A
#
# COMPACT_ATOMS: atom_id res chain seq x y z
N MET A 1 21.60 -0.87 82.75
CA MET A 1 22.67 -0.69 81.75
C MET A 1 22.35 -1.64 80.59
N ARG A 2 21.78 -1.13 79.49
CA ARG A 2 21.08 -1.94 78.47
C ARG A 2 21.53 -1.55 77.06
N SER A 3 21.60 -2.58 76.21
CA SER A 3 21.59 -2.58 74.75
C SER A 3 22.93 -2.49 74.01
N THR A 4 23.38 -3.71 73.72
CA THR A 4 24.28 -4.24 72.70
C THR A 4 24.21 -3.59 71.31
N SER A 5 25.42 -3.42 70.78
CA SER A 5 25.80 -2.89 69.47
C SER A 5 25.38 -3.73 68.27
N PHE A 6 24.99 -2.98 67.24
CA PHE A 6 25.03 -3.20 65.79
C PHE A 6 25.41 -4.58 65.24
N ARG A 7 24.46 -5.11 64.45
CA ARG A 7 24.54 -6.32 63.63
C ARG A 7 25.59 -6.18 62.52
N LEU A 8 26.49 -7.15 62.43
CA LEU A 8 27.21 -7.47 61.20
C LEU A 8 27.44 -8.98 61.15
N LYS A 9 27.27 -9.55 59.94
CA LYS A 9 27.56 -10.93 59.51
C LYS A 9 26.39 -11.91 59.52
N THR A 10 25.71 -11.99 58.38
CA THR A 10 25.37 -13.29 57.80
C THR A 10 25.52 -13.22 56.28
N LEU A 11 26.62 -13.77 55.77
CA LEU A 11 26.78 -14.20 54.38
C LEU A 11 25.72 -15.29 54.13
N ALA A 12 24.80 -15.06 53.20
CA ALA A 12 23.91 -16.09 52.68
C ALA A 12 23.62 -15.82 51.20
N VAL A 13 24.44 -16.45 50.36
CA VAL A 13 24.13 -17.03 49.04
C VAL A 13 22.91 -16.44 48.32
N ILE A 14 23.15 -15.54 47.35
CA ILE A 14 22.21 -15.28 46.24
C ILE A 14 23.01 -15.38 44.94
N PHE A 15 23.18 -16.62 44.48
CA PHE A 15 23.69 -16.96 43.15
C PHE A 15 22.72 -17.96 42.53
N ALA A 16 21.75 -17.45 41.77
CA ALA A 16 20.85 -18.13 40.83
C ALA A 16 19.68 -17.15 40.60
N LEU A 17 19.26 -16.74 39.41
CA LEU A 17 19.45 -17.30 38.09
C LEU A 17 19.16 -16.13 37.13
N LEU A 18 20.15 -15.73 36.34
CA LEU A 18 19.96 -14.80 35.23
C LEU A 18 19.11 -15.56 34.19
N ILE A 19 17.80 -15.38 34.21
CA ILE A 19 16.93 -15.93 33.17
C ILE A 19 17.12 -15.04 31.95
N THR A 20 18.09 -15.42 31.11
CA THR A 20 18.21 -14.95 29.74
C THR A 20 16.89 -15.25 29.03
N THR A 21 16.08 -14.21 28.84
CA THR A 21 15.01 -14.21 27.85
C THR A 21 15.67 -14.23 26.47
N LEU A 22 16.03 -15.43 26.03
CA LEU A 22 16.18 -15.74 24.60
C LEU A 22 14.81 -15.51 23.99
N ILE A 23 14.57 -14.30 23.51
CA ILE A 23 13.51 -14.02 22.55
C ILE A 23 13.92 -14.80 21.31
N SER A 24 13.45 -16.04 21.21
CA SER A 24 13.44 -16.78 19.97
C SER A 24 12.63 -15.95 18.98
N ALA A 25 13.31 -15.14 18.16
CA ALA A 25 12.73 -14.65 16.93
C ALA A 25 12.38 -15.90 16.13
N ALA A 26 11.09 -16.30 16.16
CA ALA A 26 10.61 -17.35 15.29
C ALA A 26 11.04 -16.98 13.86
N PRO A 27 11.58 -17.93 13.07
CA PRO A 27 11.91 -17.64 11.69
C PRO A 27 10.64 -17.10 11.03
N SER A 28 10.64 -15.83 10.64
CA SER A 28 9.56 -15.27 9.84
C SER A 28 9.65 -15.98 8.49
N HIS A 29 8.93 -17.09 8.33
CA HIS A 29 8.81 -17.74 7.04
C HIS A 29 8.07 -16.78 6.13
N ALA A 30 8.81 -16.11 5.25
CA ALA A 30 8.23 -15.35 4.17
C ALA A 30 7.26 -16.27 3.43
N ALA A 31 6.03 -15.80 3.19
CA ALA A 31 5.06 -16.55 2.42
C ALA A 31 5.71 -16.95 1.08
N SER A 32 5.63 -18.23 0.73
CA SER A 32 6.18 -18.76 -0.52
C SER A 32 5.38 -18.30 -1.74
N LYS A 33 4.18 -17.79 -1.50
CA LYS A 33 3.24 -17.29 -2.49
C LYS A 33 2.61 -15.96 -2.05
N GLY A 34 2.01 -15.29 -3.00
CA GLY A 34 1.17 -14.11 -2.81
C GLY A 34 0.41 -13.80 -4.10
N TRP A 35 -0.33 -12.71 -4.12
CA TRP A 35 -1.16 -12.32 -5.25
C TRP A 35 -0.58 -11.12 -5.97
N ARG A 36 -0.72 -11.10 -7.30
CA ARG A 36 -0.53 -9.89 -8.09
C ARG A 36 -1.85 -9.33 -8.57
N TYR A 37 -2.10 -8.06 -8.28
CA TYR A 37 -3.40 -7.42 -8.50
C TYR A 37 -3.30 -5.89 -8.50
N TRP A 38 -4.38 -5.20 -8.85
CA TRP A 38 -4.49 -3.75 -8.73
C TRP A 38 -4.90 -3.34 -7.31
N GLY A 39 -3.97 -2.74 -6.57
CA GLY A 39 -4.24 -2.07 -5.31
C GLY A 39 -4.72 -0.63 -5.52
N TYR A 40 -5.64 -0.19 -4.65
CA TYR A 40 -6.19 1.16 -4.66
C TYR A 40 -5.78 1.92 -3.40
N PHE A 41 -5.33 3.16 -3.59
CA PHE A 41 -4.74 4.02 -2.57
C PHE A 41 -5.29 5.43 -2.69
N GLN A 42 -5.42 6.12 -1.57
CA GLN A 42 -5.96 7.47 -1.51
C GLN A 42 -5.06 8.36 -0.66
N ALA A 43 -5.07 9.64 -0.98
CA ALA A 43 -4.58 10.69 -0.09
C ALA A 43 -5.62 11.80 -0.07
N ALA A 44 -6.14 12.08 1.14
CA ALA A 44 -7.06 13.18 1.35
C ALA A 44 -6.42 14.53 0.96
N PRO A 45 -7.21 15.60 0.74
CA PRO A 45 -6.69 16.90 0.35
C PRO A 45 -5.57 17.39 1.28
N GLY A 46 -4.45 17.81 0.68
CA GLY A 46 -3.27 18.29 1.40
C GLY A 46 -2.40 17.20 2.06
N LYS A 47 -2.76 15.92 1.98
CA LYS A 47 -1.93 14.82 2.48
C LYS A 47 -0.87 14.40 1.45
N THR A 48 0.26 13.92 1.96
CA THR A 48 1.45 13.54 1.17
C THR A 48 1.84 12.07 1.33
N ASN A 49 1.03 11.30 2.06
CA ASN A 49 1.20 9.86 2.24
C ASN A 49 0.01 9.12 1.64
N TRP A 50 0.29 7.96 1.04
CA TRP A 50 -0.74 7.04 0.56
C TRP A 50 -1.36 6.26 1.72
N THR A 51 -2.67 6.09 1.67
CA THR A 51 -3.44 5.17 2.50
C THR A 51 -4.09 4.13 1.60
N ALA A 52 -3.92 2.84 1.90
CA ALA A 52 -4.64 1.79 1.17
C ALA A 52 -6.16 1.93 1.42
N ALA A 53 -6.95 1.84 0.37
CA ALA A 53 -8.40 1.99 0.44
C ALA A 53 -9.06 0.66 0.84
N MET A 54 -9.64 0.62 2.04
CA MET A 54 -10.28 -0.60 2.57
C MET A 54 -11.70 -0.83 2.02
N THR A 55 -12.35 0.21 1.50
CA THR A 55 -13.73 0.17 1.02
C THR A 55 -13.84 0.14 -0.50
N GLY A 56 -12.71 0.06 -1.22
CA GLY A 56 -12.69 0.13 -2.68
C GLY A 56 -12.98 1.52 -3.26
N PRO A 57 -13.08 1.62 -4.60
CA PRO A 57 -13.11 2.89 -5.34
C PRO A 57 -14.51 3.48 -5.55
N THR A 58 -15.54 2.89 -4.92
CA THR A 58 -16.95 3.26 -5.10
C THR A 58 -17.50 4.08 -3.93
N VAL A 59 -16.63 4.84 -3.28
CA VAL A 59 -16.96 5.79 -2.20
C VAL A 59 -16.70 7.22 -2.65
N ASP A 60 -17.32 8.18 -1.99
CA ASP A 60 -17.12 9.61 -2.30
C ASP A 60 -15.65 10.02 -2.10
N ILE A 61 -15.20 10.92 -2.96
CA ILE A 61 -13.86 11.51 -2.93
C ILE A 61 -13.96 13.03 -2.91
N ALA A 62 -13.14 13.68 -2.09
CA ALA A 62 -13.13 15.14 -1.98
C ALA A 62 -12.40 15.82 -3.16
N ASP A 63 -12.80 17.05 -3.51
CA ASP A 63 -11.97 17.93 -4.35
C ASP A 63 -10.59 18.14 -3.70
N GLY A 64 -9.53 18.05 -4.49
CA GLY A 64 -8.17 18.16 -3.98
C GLY A 64 -7.55 16.82 -3.54
N SER A 65 -8.30 15.72 -3.57
CA SER A 65 -7.75 14.39 -3.27
C SER A 65 -6.78 13.91 -4.35
N VAL A 66 -5.95 12.94 -3.95
CA VAL A 66 -5.13 12.16 -4.86
C VAL A 66 -5.56 10.70 -4.81
N GLU A 67 -5.96 10.16 -5.95
CA GLU A 67 -6.32 8.74 -6.12
C GLU A 67 -5.17 8.00 -6.81
N GLY A 68 -4.86 6.81 -6.31
CA GLY A 68 -3.69 6.02 -6.68
C GLY A 68 -4.05 4.59 -6.99
N TRP A 69 -3.54 4.08 -8.12
CA TRP A 69 -3.66 2.69 -8.53
C TRP A 69 -2.27 2.10 -8.71
N SER A 70 -2.02 0.94 -8.12
CA SER A 70 -0.72 0.27 -8.20
C SER A 70 -0.92 -1.19 -8.58
N PHE A 71 -0.24 -1.69 -9.60
CA PHE A 71 -0.18 -3.12 -9.85
C PHE A 71 0.86 -3.74 -8.93
N VAL A 72 0.41 -4.42 -7.88
CA VAL A 72 1.24 -4.88 -6.76
C VAL A 72 1.47 -6.37 -6.79
N PHE A 73 2.46 -6.81 -6.01
CA PHE A 73 2.50 -8.14 -5.42
C PHE A 73 2.33 -7.99 -3.91
N SER A 74 1.49 -8.79 -3.28
CA SER A 74 1.35 -8.84 -1.83
C SER A 74 1.08 -10.28 -1.37
N SER A 75 1.74 -10.69 -0.28
CA SER A 75 1.35 -11.86 0.52
C SER A 75 0.43 -11.49 1.68
N ASP A 76 0.19 -10.19 1.88
CA ASP A 76 -0.57 -9.64 2.99
C ASP A 76 -1.98 -9.26 2.53
N ASP A 77 -2.96 -9.33 3.44
CA ASP A 77 -4.37 -9.02 3.17
C ASP A 77 -4.60 -7.56 2.74
N ILE A 78 -3.67 -6.66 3.11
CA ILE A 78 -3.71 -5.24 2.75
C ILE A 78 -2.65 -4.95 1.68
N PRO A 79 -2.99 -4.24 0.60
CA PRO A 79 -2.01 -3.85 -0.41
C PRO A 79 -0.87 -3.04 0.20
N SER A 80 0.34 -3.59 0.21
CA SER A 80 1.49 -2.99 0.89
C SER A 80 2.39 -2.14 -0.03
N ILE A 81 2.18 -2.21 -1.35
CA ILE A 81 3.00 -1.49 -2.34
C ILE A 81 2.20 -0.34 -2.95
N ASN A 82 2.33 0.84 -2.36
CA ASN A 82 1.72 2.06 -2.89
C ASN A 82 2.38 2.54 -4.20
N PRO A 83 1.73 3.46 -4.95
CA PRO A 83 2.34 4.06 -6.13
C PRO A 83 3.70 4.71 -5.82
N ARG A 84 4.70 4.51 -6.68
CA ARG A 84 6.04 5.11 -6.51
C ARG A 84 6.03 6.63 -6.56
N VAL A 85 5.10 7.22 -7.32
CA VAL A 85 4.87 8.66 -7.33
C VAL A 85 4.12 9.03 -6.05
N LYS A 86 4.70 9.93 -5.24
CA LYS A 86 4.05 10.42 -4.01
C LYS A 86 2.75 11.17 -4.35
N PRO A 87 1.73 11.11 -3.48
CA PRO A 87 0.51 11.86 -3.72
C PRO A 87 0.78 13.35 -3.53
N SER A 88 0.58 14.14 -4.58
CA SER A 88 0.77 15.59 -4.55
C SER A 88 -0.22 16.29 -5.47
N PHE A 89 -1.38 16.66 -4.91
CA PHE A 89 -2.39 17.41 -5.66
C PHE A 89 -1.84 18.73 -6.22
N SER A 90 -1.10 19.49 -5.41
CA SER A 90 -0.53 20.78 -5.80
C SER A 90 0.44 20.67 -6.98
N SER A 91 1.18 19.56 -7.09
CA SER A 91 2.06 19.31 -8.22
C SER A 91 1.30 18.81 -9.45
N ILE A 92 0.36 17.87 -9.28
CA ILE A 92 -0.31 17.17 -10.38
C ILE A 92 -1.39 18.04 -11.03
N CYS A 93 -2.14 18.78 -10.21
CA CYS A 93 -3.22 19.68 -10.62
C CYS A 93 -2.80 21.16 -10.64
N LYS A 94 -1.50 21.43 -10.78
CA LYS A 94 -0.98 22.79 -10.86
C LYS A 94 -1.67 23.54 -11.99
N GLY A 95 -2.30 24.68 -11.67
CA GLY A 95 -2.99 25.53 -12.63
C GLY A 95 -4.45 25.17 -12.87
N THR A 96 -4.95 24.06 -12.32
CA THR A 96 -6.38 23.73 -12.41
C THR A 96 -7.15 24.49 -11.33
N LYS A 97 -7.94 25.49 -11.74
CA LYS A 97 -8.77 26.29 -10.84
C LYS A 97 -9.94 25.47 -10.29
N ALA A 98 -10.29 25.74 -9.04
CA ALA A 98 -11.51 25.20 -8.43
C ALA A 98 -12.72 25.70 -9.21
N ASP A 99 -13.77 24.91 -9.20
CA ASP A 99 -14.99 25.14 -9.95
C ASP A 99 -16.18 24.70 -9.08
N THR A 100 -17.29 25.43 -9.17
CA THR A 100 -18.43 25.20 -8.27
C THR A 100 -19.24 23.98 -8.65
N ASP A 101 -19.06 23.40 -9.84
CA ASP A 101 -19.89 22.31 -10.36
C ASP A 101 -19.09 21.01 -10.52
N THR A 102 -17.76 21.08 -10.39
CA THR A 102 -16.85 19.95 -10.58
C THR A 102 -15.84 19.81 -9.45
N LYS A 103 -15.30 18.61 -9.29
CA LYS A 103 -14.15 18.29 -8.42
C LYS A 103 -12.91 18.08 -9.28
N ARG A 104 -11.74 18.39 -8.72
CA ARG A 104 -10.41 18.13 -9.30
C ARG A 104 -9.75 17.05 -8.48
N ILE A 105 -9.35 15.99 -9.16
CA ILE A 105 -8.74 14.83 -8.55
C ILE A 105 -7.39 14.60 -9.24
N ALA A 106 -6.33 14.48 -8.46
CA ALA A 106 -5.06 14.05 -9.00
C ALA A 106 -5.05 12.52 -9.08
N LEU A 107 -4.81 11.96 -10.26
CA LEU A 107 -4.78 10.53 -10.50
C LEU A 107 -3.34 10.06 -10.75
N VAL A 108 -2.94 8.99 -10.07
CA VAL A 108 -1.68 8.27 -10.30
C VAL A 108 -2.00 6.82 -10.64
N ILE A 109 -1.48 6.31 -11.76
CA ILE A 109 -1.57 4.89 -12.15
C ILE A 109 -0.15 4.35 -12.31
N ASP A 110 0.25 3.49 -11.40
CA ASP A 110 1.54 2.82 -11.37
C ASP A 110 1.40 1.35 -11.80
N PHE A 111 1.95 1.01 -12.95
CA PHE A 111 1.85 -0.35 -13.51
C PHE A 111 2.79 -1.38 -12.85
N GLY A 112 3.39 -1.04 -11.71
CA GLY A 112 4.13 -2.01 -10.91
C GLY A 112 5.55 -2.24 -11.41
N SER A 113 6.06 -3.46 -11.24
CA SER A 113 7.46 -3.80 -11.49
C SER A 113 7.58 -5.07 -12.35
N THR A 114 8.66 -5.16 -13.12
CA THR A 114 8.99 -6.33 -13.92
C THR A 114 9.20 -7.58 -13.07
N ALA A 115 9.47 -7.40 -11.78
CA ALA A 115 9.60 -8.49 -10.82
C ALA A 115 8.34 -9.34 -10.64
N TRP A 116 7.14 -8.78 -10.82
CA TRP A 116 5.86 -9.50 -10.67
C TRP A 116 4.90 -9.32 -11.84
N ALA A 117 5.24 -8.53 -12.85
CA ALA A 117 4.46 -8.45 -14.08
C ALA A 117 4.28 -9.83 -14.75
N PRO A 118 3.18 -10.07 -15.47
CA PRO A 118 3.03 -11.29 -16.26
C PRO A 118 4.18 -11.48 -17.24
N LYS A 119 4.61 -12.73 -17.41
CA LYS A 119 5.78 -13.06 -18.24
C LYS A 119 5.53 -12.62 -19.68
N GLY A 120 6.45 -11.83 -20.23
CA GLY A 120 6.39 -11.36 -21.62
C GLY A 120 5.53 -10.11 -21.83
N GLU A 121 4.83 -9.62 -20.80
CA GLU A 121 4.11 -8.35 -20.89
C GLU A 121 5.04 -7.16 -20.62
N LYS A 122 4.89 -6.10 -21.42
CA LYS A 122 5.63 -4.84 -21.24
C LYS A 122 4.87 -3.94 -20.27
N ILE A 123 5.58 -3.43 -19.26
CA ILE A 123 4.99 -2.52 -18.28
C ILE A 123 4.76 -1.14 -18.92
N PRO A 124 3.51 -0.64 -18.92
CA PRO A 124 3.23 0.72 -19.38
C PRO A 124 3.90 1.78 -18.49
N LYS A 125 4.10 2.98 -19.04
CA LYS A 125 4.60 4.11 -18.25
C LYS A 125 3.58 4.52 -17.19
N THR A 126 4.05 4.91 -16.02
CA THR A 126 3.23 5.53 -14.98
C THR A 126 2.46 6.72 -15.55
N ILE A 127 1.16 6.79 -15.23
CA ILE A 127 0.30 7.90 -15.62
C ILE A 127 0.09 8.81 -14.42
N THR A 128 0.18 10.11 -14.65
CA THR A 128 -0.14 11.13 -13.66
C THR A 128 -0.94 12.24 -14.32
N ARG A 129 -2.17 12.47 -13.88
CA ARG A 129 -3.11 13.39 -14.53
C ARG A 129 -3.95 14.13 -13.51
N CYS A 130 -4.27 15.39 -13.80
CA CYS A 130 -5.35 16.07 -13.12
C CYS A 130 -6.65 15.79 -13.85
N VAL A 131 -7.65 15.28 -13.14
CA VAL A 131 -8.97 14.94 -13.68
C VAL A 131 -9.98 15.94 -13.12
N ARG A 132 -10.75 16.58 -13.99
CA ARG A 132 -11.89 17.40 -13.59
C ARG A 132 -13.16 16.60 -13.86
N THR A 133 -13.93 16.34 -12.81
CA THR A 133 -15.04 15.39 -12.84
C THR A 133 -16.26 15.95 -12.12
N ALA A 134 -17.43 15.33 -12.29
CA ALA A 134 -18.64 15.73 -11.60
C ALA A 134 -18.52 15.55 -10.06
N LYS A 135 -19.37 16.22 -9.29
CA LYS A 135 -19.28 16.21 -7.82
C LYS A 135 -19.60 14.85 -7.21
N GLU A 136 -20.45 14.08 -7.87
CA GLU A 136 -20.88 12.75 -7.48
C GLU A 136 -19.90 11.67 -7.90
N SER A 137 -18.88 12.01 -8.70
CA SER A 137 -17.90 11.04 -9.18
C SER A 137 -17.08 10.44 -8.05
N GLN A 138 -16.86 9.15 -8.17
CA GLN A 138 -16.09 8.33 -7.25
C GLN A 138 -14.72 7.99 -7.85
N GLY A 139 -13.86 7.31 -7.08
CA GLY A 139 -12.52 6.92 -7.53
C GLY A 139 -12.52 6.08 -8.81
N ILE A 140 -13.53 5.22 -8.99
CA ILE A 140 -13.68 4.40 -10.19
C ILE A 140 -14.03 5.23 -11.44
N ASP A 141 -14.83 6.28 -11.28
CA ASP A 141 -15.21 7.17 -12.38
C ASP A 141 -14.01 8.00 -12.85
N VAL A 142 -13.21 8.49 -11.89
CA VAL A 142 -11.95 9.21 -12.17
C VAL A 142 -10.99 8.34 -12.96
N LEU A 143 -10.85 7.06 -12.56
CA LEU A 143 -10.03 6.11 -13.29
C LEU A 143 -10.58 5.88 -14.70
N GLY A 144 -11.89 5.59 -14.82
CA GLY A 144 -12.56 5.29 -16.08
C GLY A 144 -12.52 6.42 -17.11
N GLN A 145 -12.44 7.67 -16.68
CA GLN A 145 -12.26 8.83 -17.57
C GLN A 145 -10.88 8.89 -18.23
N ILE A 146 -9.86 8.32 -17.60
CA ILE A 146 -8.47 8.42 -18.05
C ILE A 146 -7.99 7.15 -18.75
N ILE A 147 -8.53 5.99 -18.38
CA ILE A 147 -8.04 4.71 -18.87
C ILE A 147 -9.16 3.71 -19.09
N LYS A 148 -9.00 2.85 -20.10
CA LYS A 148 -9.89 1.69 -20.26
C LYS A 148 -9.70 0.72 -19.09
N VAL A 149 -10.78 0.46 -18.37
CA VAL A 149 -10.82 -0.45 -17.23
C VAL A 149 -11.42 -1.79 -17.66
N ARG A 150 -10.79 -2.89 -17.27
CA ARG A 150 -11.35 -4.25 -17.28
C ARG A 150 -11.56 -4.68 -15.83
N ALA A 151 -12.80 -4.97 -15.47
CA ALA A 151 -13.17 -5.43 -14.14
C ALA A 151 -14.00 -6.73 -14.23
N GLU A 152 -13.93 -7.54 -13.18
CA GLU A 152 -14.84 -8.67 -12.97
C GLU A 152 -16.18 -8.21 -12.41
N ALA A 153 -17.20 -9.07 -12.47
CA ALA A 153 -18.52 -8.79 -11.89
C ALA A 153 -18.47 -8.55 -10.36
N SER A 154 -17.42 -9.06 -9.69
CA SER A 154 -17.15 -8.82 -8.28
C SER A 154 -16.69 -7.39 -7.95
N GLY A 155 -16.38 -6.58 -8.98
CA GLY A 155 -15.77 -5.26 -8.82
C GLY A 155 -14.23 -5.29 -8.76
N LEU A 156 -13.61 -6.47 -8.84
CA LEU A 156 -12.14 -6.58 -8.90
C LEU A 156 -11.62 -6.00 -10.22
N ILE A 157 -10.69 -5.05 -10.12
CA ILE A 157 -10.03 -4.46 -11.28
C ILE A 157 -8.95 -5.42 -11.78
N CYS A 158 -9.13 -5.91 -13.00
CA CYS A 158 -8.26 -6.90 -13.62
C CYS A 158 -7.20 -6.29 -14.52
N GLY A 159 -7.51 -5.18 -15.19
CA GLY A 159 -6.58 -4.58 -16.13
C GLY A 159 -6.90 -3.12 -16.47
N LEU A 160 -5.84 -2.34 -16.66
CA LEU A 160 -5.88 -0.94 -17.05
C LEU A 160 -5.10 -0.77 -18.36
N ASN A 161 -5.74 -0.21 -19.38
CA ASN A 161 -5.17 -0.07 -20.74
C ASN A 161 -4.58 -1.36 -21.31
N GLY A 162 -5.23 -2.49 -21.04
CA GLY A 162 -4.77 -3.81 -21.48
C GLY A 162 -3.62 -4.40 -20.67
N PHE A 163 -3.26 -3.86 -19.51
CA PHE A 163 -2.28 -4.44 -18.59
C PHE A 163 -2.88 -4.78 -17.21
N PRO A 164 -2.68 -5.99 -16.68
CA PRO A 164 -2.26 -7.18 -17.42
C PRO A 164 -3.32 -7.56 -18.49
N ALA A 165 -2.86 -8.18 -19.57
CA ALA A 165 -3.71 -8.43 -20.74
C ALA A 165 -4.83 -9.42 -20.47
N LYS A 166 -4.56 -10.46 -19.65
CA LYS A 166 -5.49 -11.59 -19.46
C LYS A 166 -5.83 -11.86 -18.00
N GLU A 167 -4.84 -11.80 -17.12
CA GLU A 167 -4.99 -12.22 -15.73
C GLU A 167 -5.86 -11.27 -14.91
N CYS A 168 -6.39 -11.76 -13.79
CA CYS A 168 -7.11 -10.97 -12.81
C CYS A 168 -6.82 -11.53 -11.41
N GLY A 169 -5.97 -10.86 -10.63
CA GLY A 169 -5.73 -11.21 -9.22
C GLY A 169 -5.15 -12.62 -8.99
N VAL A 170 -4.14 -13.03 -9.76
CA VAL A 170 -3.62 -14.40 -9.69
C VAL A 170 -2.61 -14.59 -8.57
N GLU A 171 -2.65 -15.77 -7.93
CA GLU A 171 -1.61 -16.22 -7.00
C GLU A 171 -0.34 -16.61 -7.78
N ILE A 172 0.82 -16.12 -7.33
CA ILE A 172 2.13 -16.45 -7.88
C ILE A 172 3.10 -16.79 -6.76
N SER A 173 4.19 -17.48 -7.09
CA SER A 173 5.32 -17.60 -6.18
C SER A 173 5.93 -16.23 -5.88
N THR A 174 6.39 -16.03 -4.65
CA THR A 174 7.02 -14.78 -4.23
C THR A 174 8.21 -14.45 -5.14
N PRO A 175 8.23 -13.26 -5.78
CA PRO A 175 9.33 -12.85 -6.62
C PRO A 175 10.66 -12.89 -5.86
N THR A 176 11.70 -13.46 -6.48
CA THR A 176 13.03 -13.61 -5.86
C THR A 176 13.60 -12.27 -5.36
N SER A 177 13.34 -11.18 -6.09
CA SER A 177 13.76 -9.82 -5.71
C SER A 177 13.12 -9.31 -4.41
N LEU A 178 11.98 -9.86 -4.02
CA LEU A 178 11.27 -9.54 -2.77
C LEU A 178 11.66 -10.50 -1.64
N ALA A 179 11.95 -11.76 -1.97
CA ALA A 179 12.41 -12.75 -1.00
C ALA A 179 13.80 -12.41 -0.40
N ALA A 180 14.70 -11.81 -1.18
CA ALA A 180 16.05 -11.47 -0.73
C ALA A 180 16.14 -10.21 0.18
N LYS A 181 15.11 -9.34 0.17
CA LYS A 181 15.12 -8.04 0.89
C LYS A 181 14.65 -8.13 2.35
N LYS A 182 14.22 -9.30 2.83
CA LYS A 182 13.75 -9.50 4.21
C LYS A 182 14.73 -10.30 5.09
N LYS A 183 15.99 -10.44 4.66
CA LYS A 183 17.09 -10.95 5.50
C LYS A 183 17.79 -9.83 6.23
#